data_AF-A0A1Y3TEJ2-F1
#
_entry.id   AF-A0A1Y3TEJ2-F1
#
_cell.length_a   1.000
_cell.length_b   1.000
_cell.length_c   1.000
_cell.angle_alpha   90.00
_cell.angle_beta   90.00
_cell.angle_gamma   90.00
#
_symmetry.space_group_name_H-M   'P 1'
#
loop_
_entity.id
_entity.type
_entity.pdbx_description
1 polymer ?
#
loop_
_entity_poly.entity_id
_entity_poly.type
_entity_poly.pdbx_seq_one_letter_code
_entity_poly.pdbx_strand_id
1 'polypeptide(L)'
;MANQKHLTALDRITIENGLKNNDSFKAIAKKLDKDCTTISKEVKKNLSVRKTGAFGRSFNNCLYRYTCKERNSACDNCPVMKSQLCRSCTRCIYECGSYVEEICPRLSKPPYVCNGCPDMKKCTLTKHIYYALEAN
;
A
#
# COMPACT_ATOMS: atom_id res chain seq x y z
N MET A 1 -27.00 -18.28 16.53
CA MET A 1 -26.13 -17.54 17.47
C MET A 1 -24.73 -17.52 16.88
N ALA A 2 -24.22 -16.35 16.49
CA ALA A 2 -22.88 -16.26 15.93
C ALA A 2 -21.87 -16.46 17.06
N ASN A 3 -21.16 -17.58 17.05
CA ASN A 3 -19.98 -17.79 17.89
C ASN A 3 -18.99 -16.67 17.55
N GLN A 4 -18.94 -15.61 18.37
CA GLN A 4 -17.94 -14.55 18.27
C GLN A 4 -16.58 -15.09 18.74
N LYS A 5 -16.08 -16.11 18.04
CA LYS A 5 -14.70 -16.56 18.18
C LYS A 5 -13.83 -15.53 17.48
N HIS A 6 -13.10 -14.75 18.28
CA HIS A 6 -12.06 -13.85 17.82
C HIS A 6 -11.12 -14.56 16.82
N LEU A 7 -10.60 -13.80 15.86
CA LEU A 7 -9.59 -14.32 14.94
C LEU A 7 -8.34 -14.69 15.75
N THR A 8 -7.86 -15.92 15.55
CA THR A 8 -6.60 -16.38 16.13
C THR A 8 -5.42 -15.85 15.34
N ALA A 9 -4.20 -15.98 15.87
CA ALA A 9 -2.98 -15.65 15.14
C ALA A 9 -2.86 -16.48 13.83
N LEU A 10 -3.24 -17.77 13.87
CA LEU A 10 -3.24 -18.64 12.69
C LEU A 10 -4.27 -18.20 11.65
N ASP A 11 -5.44 -17.73 12.08
CA ASP A 11 -6.45 -17.18 11.16
C ASP A 11 -5.89 -15.97 10.42
N ARG A 12 -5.19 -15.07 11.13
CA ARG A 12 -4.58 -13.88 10.53
C ARG A 12 -3.47 -14.22 9.54
N ILE A 13 -2.65 -15.23 9.83
CA ILE A 13 -1.64 -15.73 8.88
C ILE A 13 -2.31 -16.28 7.62
N THR A 14 -3.43 -16.99 7.78
CA THR A 14 -4.21 -17.50 6.64
C THR A 14 -4.80 -16.36 5.81
N ILE A 15 -5.30 -15.30 6.44
CA ILE A 15 -5.74 -14.07 5.76
C ILE A 15 -4.60 -13.46 4.96
N GLU A 16 -3.43 -13.25 5.58
CA GLU A 16 -2.27 -12.66 4.90
C GLU A 16 -1.86 -13.47 3.66
N ASN A 17 -1.79 -14.79 3.77
CA ASN A 17 -1.44 -15.67 2.66
C ASN A 17 -2.51 -15.65 1.56
N GLY A 18 -3.79 -15.65 1.92
CA GLY A 18 -4.88 -15.50 0.95
C GLY A 18 -4.79 -14.18 0.18
N LEU A 19 -4.49 -13.08 0.87
CA LEU A 19 -4.29 -11.77 0.27
C LEU A 19 -3.10 -11.73 -0.69
N LYS A 20 -1.99 -12.40 -0.34
CA LYS A 20 -0.81 -12.55 -1.23
C LYS A 20 -1.17 -13.33 -2.50
N ASN A 21 -2.04 -14.33 -2.38
CA ASN A 21 -2.50 -15.16 -3.50
C ASN A 21 -3.65 -14.54 -4.31
N ASN A 22 -4.08 -13.31 -4.00
CA ASN A 22 -5.25 -12.65 -4.60
C ASN A 22 -6.58 -13.41 -4.39
N ASP A 23 -6.69 -14.19 -3.30
CA ASP A 23 -7.96 -14.79 -2.93
C ASP A 23 -8.99 -13.71 -2.57
N SER A 24 -10.24 -13.88 -3.01
CA SER A 24 -11.33 -13.02 -2.57
C SER A 24 -11.60 -13.21 -1.06
N PHE A 25 -12.16 -12.19 -0.40
CA PHE A 25 -12.57 -12.33 1.01
C PHE A 25 -13.52 -13.49 1.24
N LYS A 26 -14.37 -13.82 0.26
CA LYS A 26 -15.27 -14.98 0.34
C LYS A 26 -14.50 -16.31 0.36
N ALA A 27 -13.45 -16.42 -0.45
CA ALA A 27 -12.61 -17.62 -0.48
C ALA A 27 -11.81 -17.78 0.82
N ILE A 28 -11.22 -16.69 1.33
CA ILE A 28 -10.49 -16.69 2.62
C ILE A 28 -11.44 -17.04 3.77
N ALA A 29 -12.63 -16.42 3.80
CA ALA A 29 -13.64 -16.66 4.81
C ALA A 29 -14.09 -18.13 4.84
N LYS A 30 -14.28 -18.75 3.67
CA LYS A 30 -14.59 -20.18 3.55
C LYS A 30 -13.49 -21.08 4.13
N LYS A 31 -12.22 -20.73 3.95
CA LYS A 31 -11.09 -21.49 4.52
C LYS A 31 -11.05 -21.46 6.05
N LEU A 32 -11.55 -20.37 6.64
CA LEU A 32 -11.51 -20.12 8.09
C LEU A 32 -12.83 -20.41 8.82
N ASP A 33 -13.86 -20.83 8.08
CA ASP A 33 -15.23 -20.93 8.59
C ASP A 33 -15.69 -19.63 9.29
N LYS A 34 -15.46 -18.50 8.61
CA LYS A 34 -15.83 -17.14 9.07
C LYS A 34 -16.72 -16.46 8.03
N ASP A 35 -17.30 -15.33 8.42
CA ASP A 35 -17.99 -14.43 7.50
C ASP A 35 -17.00 -13.53 6.73
N CYS A 36 -17.28 -13.24 5.46
CA CYS A 36 -16.40 -12.41 4.64
C CYS A 36 -16.33 -10.95 5.12
N THR A 37 -17.38 -10.45 5.81
CA THR A 37 -17.35 -9.13 6.43
C THR A 37 -16.41 -9.09 7.64
N THR A 38 -16.24 -10.21 8.36
CA THR A 38 -15.23 -10.33 9.43
C THR A 38 -13.83 -10.17 8.85
N ILE A 39 -13.52 -10.87 7.76
CA ILE A 39 -12.24 -10.73 7.06
C ILE A 39 -12.05 -9.30 6.54
N SER A 40 -13.08 -8.72 5.93
CA SER A 40 -13.00 -7.33 5.44
C SER A 40 -12.76 -6.32 6.55
N LYS A 41 -13.40 -6.48 7.72
CA LYS A 41 -13.23 -5.58 8.87
C LYS A 41 -11.83 -5.72 9.45
N GLU A 42 -11.35 -6.95 9.60
CA GLU A 42 -10.00 -7.24 10.05
C GLU A 42 -8.96 -6.55 9.16
N VAL A 43 -9.02 -6.77 7.85
CA VAL A 43 -8.05 -6.22 6.90
C VAL A 43 -8.08 -4.69 6.89
N LYS A 44 -9.26 -4.06 6.91
CA LYS A 44 -9.38 -2.59 6.96
C LYS A 44 -8.81 -2.01 8.25
N LYS A 45 -9.06 -2.67 9.38
CA LYS A 45 -8.64 -2.19 10.71
C LYS A 45 -7.13 -2.32 10.91
N ASN A 46 -6.54 -3.41 10.43
CA ASN A 46 -5.18 -3.82 10.75
C ASN A 46 -4.21 -3.73 9.55
N LEU A 47 -4.54 -3.00 8.48
CA LEU A 47 -3.58 -2.72 7.41
C LEU A 47 -2.58 -1.62 7.83
N SER A 48 -1.36 -1.76 7.32
CA SER A 48 -0.27 -0.82 7.53
C SER A 48 -0.05 0.04 6.28
N VAL A 49 -0.05 1.36 6.45
CA VAL A 49 0.23 2.32 5.39
C VAL A 49 1.74 2.54 5.31
N ARG A 50 2.35 2.23 4.17
CA ARG A 50 3.80 2.31 3.97
C ARG A 50 4.15 3.24 2.79
N LYS A 51 4.96 4.26 3.08
CA LYS A 51 5.54 5.19 2.11
C LYS A 51 6.85 4.65 1.54
N THR A 52 6.78 3.51 0.86
CA THR A 52 7.96 2.80 0.34
C THR A 52 7.97 2.78 -1.18
N GLY A 53 9.17 2.92 -1.74
CA GLY A 53 9.40 2.84 -3.18
C GLY A 53 9.40 1.40 -3.69
N ALA A 54 9.96 1.23 -4.87
CA ALA A 54 10.21 -0.07 -5.49
C ALA A 54 11.73 -0.30 -5.60
N PHE A 55 12.14 -1.51 -5.98
CA PHE A 55 13.56 -1.78 -6.19
C PHE A 55 14.15 -0.82 -7.23
N GLY A 56 15.22 -0.11 -6.85
CA GLY A 56 15.85 0.93 -7.68
C GLY A 56 15.00 2.18 -7.92
N ARG A 57 13.89 2.37 -7.18
CA ARG A 57 12.98 3.50 -7.33
C ARG A 57 12.59 4.09 -5.98
N SER A 58 13.00 5.32 -5.73
CA SER A 58 12.57 6.07 -4.55
C SER A 58 11.04 6.14 -4.44
N PHE A 59 10.55 6.24 -3.19
CA PHE A 59 9.15 6.54 -2.96
C PHE A 59 8.79 7.90 -3.56
N ASN A 60 7.74 7.92 -4.37
CA ASN A 60 7.14 9.12 -4.91
C ASN A 60 5.74 8.77 -5.42
N ASN A 61 4.73 9.26 -4.70
CA ASN A 61 3.32 9.10 -4.99
C ASN A 61 2.71 10.34 -5.67
N CYS A 62 3.51 11.23 -6.25
CA CYS A 62 2.99 12.37 -6.99
C CYS A 62 2.29 11.91 -8.29
N LEU A 63 1.11 12.46 -8.57
CA LEU A 63 0.33 12.25 -9.79
C LEU A 63 1.14 12.53 -11.06
N TYR A 64 1.95 13.58 -11.03
CA TYR A 64 2.75 14.01 -12.17
C TYR A 64 4.11 13.33 -12.26
N ARG A 65 4.42 12.31 -11.44
CA ARG A 65 5.77 11.69 -11.38
C ARG A 65 6.27 11.15 -12.73
N TYR A 66 5.40 10.80 -13.68
CA TYR A 66 5.86 10.30 -14.99
C TYR A 66 5.97 11.39 -16.06
N THR A 67 5.25 12.51 -15.89
CA THR A 67 5.14 13.58 -16.90
C THR A 67 5.88 14.86 -16.50
N CYS A 68 6.13 15.07 -15.21
CA CYS A 68 6.85 16.21 -14.68
C CYS A 68 8.30 16.21 -15.16
N LYS A 69 8.70 17.32 -15.81
CA LYS A 69 10.05 17.55 -16.32
C LYS A 69 10.86 18.47 -15.40
N GLU A 70 10.25 18.98 -14.33
CA GLU A 70 10.90 19.85 -13.37
C GLU A 70 12.05 19.16 -12.67
N ARG A 71 13.11 19.92 -12.46
CA ARG A 71 14.30 19.53 -11.71
C ARG A 71 14.44 20.47 -10.53
N ASN A 72 14.85 19.93 -9.39
CA ASN A 72 15.12 20.71 -8.18
C ASN A 72 13.92 21.53 -7.62
N SER A 73 12.72 21.45 -8.20
CA SER A 73 11.54 22.20 -7.71
C SER A 73 11.02 21.73 -6.34
N ALA A 74 11.64 20.70 -5.79
CA ALA A 74 11.36 20.13 -4.47
C ALA A 74 12.54 20.27 -3.50
N CYS A 75 13.59 21.00 -3.87
CA CYS A 75 14.74 21.30 -3.02
C CYS A 75 15.69 22.24 -3.78
N ASP A 76 15.63 23.54 -3.48
CA ASP A 76 16.51 24.55 -4.10
C ASP A 76 18.02 24.25 -3.87
N ASN A 77 18.33 23.59 -2.74
CA ASN A 77 19.67 23.15 -2.37
C ASN A 77 19.67 21.67 -1.94
N CYS A 78 19.24 20.77 -2.82
CA CYS A 78 19.27 19.33 -2.53
C CYS A 78 20.71 18.85 -2.28
N PRO A 79 21.06 18.41 -1.06
CA PRO A 79 22.42 17.93 -0.77
C PRO A 79 22.72 16.57 -1.42
N VAL A 80 21.68 15.88 -1.90
CA VAL A 80 21.79 14.49 -2.38
C VAL A 80 22.13 14.43 -3.87
N MET A 81 21.52 15.24 -4.73
CA MET A 81 21.81 15.24 -6.17
C MET A 81 21.43 16.58 -6.83
N LYS A 82 22.41 17.24 -7.47
CA LYS A 82 22.16 18.36 -8.37
C LYS A 82 21.41 17.85 -9.62
N SER A 83 20.35 18.54 -10.03
CA SER A 83 19.61 18.29 -11.28
C SER A 83 18.75 17.03 -11.34
N GLN A 84 18.36 16.48 -10.18
CA GLN A 84 17.47 15.32 -10.12
C GLN A 84 16.04 15.69 -10.57
N LEU A 85 15.45 14.85 -11.42
CA LEU A 85 14.03 14.97 -11.77
C LEU A 85 13.16 14.75 -10.53
N CYS A 86 12.10 15.56 -10.40
CA CYS A 86 11.19 15.48 -9.25
C CYS A 86 10.64 14.08 -9.00
N ARG A 87 10.43 13.29 -10.06
CA ARG A 87 9.95 11.90 -9.98
C ARG A 87 10.81 10.97 -9.12
N SER A 88 12.11 11.24 -9.07
CA SER A 88 13.06 10.43 -8.32
C SER A 88 13.30 11.01 -6.92
N CYS A 89 12.90 12.28 -6.69
CA CYS A 89 13.17 13.02 -5.46
C CYS A 89 12.17 12.63 -4.37
N THR A 90 12.68 12.17 -3.22
CA THR A 90 11.86 11.82 -2.05
C THR A 90 11.29 13.03 -1.32
N ARG A 91 11.83 14.23 -1.57
CA ARG A 91 11.36 15.51 -1.00
C ARG A 91 10.21 16.14 -1.79
N CYS A 92 9.92 15.63 -2.99
CA CYS A 92 8.81 16.11 -3.83
C CYS A 92 7.47 16.19 -3.09
N ILE A 93 7.27 15.32 -2.10
CA ILE A 93 6.05 15.22 -1.31
C ILE A 93 5.91 16.36 -0.29
N TYR A 94 7.02 16.97 0.13
CA TYR A 94 7.06 17.93 1.23
C TYR A 94 7.39 19.36 0.77
N GLU A 95 8.17 19.49 -0.30
CA GLU A 95 8.77 20.77 -0.70
C GLU A 95 8.30 21.25 -2.09
N CYS A 96 7.66 20.40 -2.91
CA CYS A 96 7.22 20.79 -4.25
C CYS A 96 5.84 21.46 -4.23
N GLY A 97 5.75 22.73 -4.64
CA GLY A 97 4.48 23.46 -4.71
C GLY A 97 3.45 22.89 -5.70
N SER A 98 3.92 22.16 -6.73
CA SER A 98 3.06 21.52 -7.73
C SER A 98 2.74 20.04 -7.39
N TYR A 99 3.09 19.58 -6.18
CA TYR A 99 2.80 18.22 -5.75
C TYR A 99 1.29 17.99 -5.64
N VAL A 100 0.84 16.88 -6.22
CA VAL A 100 -0.52 16.36 -6.05
C VAL A 100 -0.39 14.88 -5.78
N GLU A 101 -0.97 14.39 -4.67
CA GLU A 101 -0.96 12.97 -4.34
C GLU A 101 -1.78 12.15 -5.34
N GLU A 102 -1.20 11.08 -5.87
CA GLU A 102 -1.94 10.02 -6.55
C GLU A 102 -2.34 8.93 -5.56
N ILE A 103 -3.64 8.79 -5.38
CA ILE A 103 -4.24 7.71 -4.61
C ILE A 103 -4.49 6.53 -5.55
N CYS A 104 -3.95 5.36 -5.20
CA CYS A 104 -4.13 4.16 -6.00
C CYS A 104 -5.61 3.73 -6.03
N PRO A 105 -6.27 3.68 -7.21
CA PRO A 105 -7.69 3.36 -7.30
C PRO A 105 -8.01 1.93 -6.85
N ARG A 106 -7.02 1.01 -6.88
CA ARG A 106 -7.20 -0.36 -6.38
C ARG A 106 -7.47 -0.41 -4.88
N LEU A 107 -7.02 0.59 -4.11
CA LEU A 107 -7.23 0.65 -2.67
C LEU A 107 -8.67 1.02 -2.30
N SER A 108 -9.44 1.57 -3.24
CA SER A 108 -10.87 1.86 -3.04
C SER A 108 -11.76 0.61 -3.09
N LYS A 109 -11.22 -0.53 -3.55
CA LYS A 109 -11.95 -1.79 -3.75
C LYS A 109 -11.32 -2.90 -2.91
N PRO A 110 -12.11 -3.92 -2.51
CA PRO A 110 -11.56 -5.14 -1.91
C PRO A 110 -10.42 -5.71 -2.77
N PRO A 111 -9.30 -6.15 -2.17
CA PRO A 111 -9.08 -6.30 -0.74
C PRO A 111 -8.47 -5.08 0.00
N TYR A 112 -8.46 -3.89 -0.62
CA TYR A 112 -7.92 -2.64 -0.06
C TYR A 112 -6.43 -2.64 0.26
N VAL A 113 -5.71 -3.70 -0.13
CA VAL A 113 -4.29 -3.90 0.19
C VAL A 113 -3.49 -4.28 -1.05
N CYS A 114 -2.17 -4.17 -0.93
CA CYS A 114 -1.20 -4.40 -1.98
C CYS A 114 -0.54 -5.79 -1.91
N ASN A 115 -0.88 -6.64 -0.94
CA ASN A 115 -0.23 -7.94 -0.70
C ASN A 115 -0.09 -8.79 -1.98
N GLY A 116 -1.13 -8.87 -2.80
CA GLY A 116 -1.14 -9.59 -4.08
C GLY A 116 -0.98 -8.71 -5.33
N CYS A 117 -0.63 -7.42 -5.18
CA CYS A 117 -0.63 -6.49 -6.30
C CYS A 117 0.44 -6.83 -7.35
N PRO A 118 0.09 -6.98 -8.65
CA PRO A 118 1.06 -7.35 -9.70
C PRO A 118 2.09 -6.24 -9.95
N ASP A 119 1.70 -4.98 -9.70
CA ASP A 119 2.58 -3.82 -9.91
C ASP A 119 3.51 -3.54 -8.73
N MET A 120 3.48 -4.36 -7.66
CA MET A 120 4.19 -4.09 -6.40
C MET A 120 5.69 -3.82 -6.59
N LYS A 121 6.33 -4.55 -7.52
CA LYS A 121 7.76 -4.45 -7.83
C LYS A 121 8.17 -3.15 -8.53
N LYS A 122 7.23 -2.42 -9.13
CA LYS A 122 7.50 -1.17 -9.89
C LYS A 122 6.76 0.06 -9.34
N CYS A 123 5.77 -0.17 -8.47
CA CYS A 123 4.92 0.86 -7.89
C CYS A 123 5.64 1.69 -6.83
N THR A 124 5.58 3.02 -6.98
CA THR A 124 6.16 4.01 -6.06
C THR A 124 5.10 4.76 -5.25
N LEU A 125 3.82 4.40 -5.39
CA LEU A 125 2.71 4.98 -4.62
C LEU A 125 2.72 4.49 -3.18
N THR A 126 1.95 5.17 -2.33
CA THR A 126 1.67 4.72 -0.97
C THR A 126 1.05 3.32 -1.00
N LYS A 127 1.61 2.41 -0.21
CA LYS A 127 1.18 1.01 -0.15
C LYS A 127 0.31 0.79 1.09
N HIS A 128 -0.68 -0.07 0.97
CA HIS A 128 -1.44 -0.60 2.12
C HIS A 128 -1.11 -2.08 2.20
N ILE A 129 -0.53 -2.55 3.29
CA ILE A 129 -0.11 -3.94 3.42
C ILE A 129 -0.67 -4.48 4.71
N TYR A 130 -1.34 -5.63 4.63
CA TYR A 130 -1.76 -6.36 5.80
C TYR A 130 -0.63 -7.30 6.24
N TYR A 131 -0.19 -7.17 7.48
CA TYR A 131 0.78 -8.07 8.10
C TYR A 131 0.10 -8.76 9.28
N ALA A 132 0.02 -10.10 9.26
CA ALA A 132 -0.69 -10.85 10.31
C ALA A 132 -0.09 -10.62 11.70
N LEU A 133 1.21 -10.40 11.78
CA LEU A 133 1.95 -10.19 13.03
C LEU A 133 1.81 -8.75 13.58
N GLU A 134 1.37 -7.79 12.76
CA GLU A 134 1.10 -6.41 13.19
C GLU A 134 -0.37 -6.19 13.60
N ALA A 135 -1.22 -7.21 13.41
CA ALA A 135 -2.66 -7.13 13.62
C ALA A 135 -3.06 -7.51 15.06
N ASN A 136 -3.80 -6.61 15.72
CA ASN A 136 -4.28 -6.75 17.10
C ASN A 136 -5.68 -7.35 17.18
#